data_AF-A0A820Q1L5-F1
#
_entry.id   AF-A0A820Q1L5-F1
#
_cell.length_a   1.000
_cell.length_b   1.000
_cell.length_c   1.000
_cell.angle_alpha   90.00
_cell.angle_beta   90.00
_cell.angle_gamma   90.00
#
_symmetry.space_group_name_H-M   'P 1'
#
loop_
_entity.id
_entity.type
_entity.pdbx_description
1 polymer ?
#
loop_
_entity_poly.entity_id
_entity_poly.type
_entity_poly.pdbx_seq_one_letter_code
_entity_poly.pdbx_strand_id
1 'polypeptide(L)'
;ISRILHYIVLKKPGSKNYNNIFPPGNVLHLSNIPTETSEEDIRNIFSQYGTIKRFKFFEKDRKMALIEMDTIEQAIAGLINTHNYRLADSMHLRVSFSKSKL
;
A
#
# COMPACT_ATOMS: atom_id res chain seq x y z
N ILE A 1 4.83 9.02 16.85
CA ILE A 1 3.36 8.91 16.72
C ILE A 1 3.06 7.57 16.05
N SER A 2 2.37 6.66 16.75
CA SER A 2 2.18 5.26 16.31
C SER A 2 1.54 5.19 14.91
N ARG A 3 2.04 4.30 14.03
CA ARG A 3 1.56 4.09 12.66
C ARG A 3 0.06 3.71 12.60
N ILE A 4 -0.46 3.13 13.70
CA ILE A 4 -1.89 2.86 13.90
C ILE A 4 -2.72 4.16 14.01
N LEU A 5 -2.20 5.20 14.65
CA LEU A 5 -2.88 6.50 14.70
C LEU A 5 -3.05 7.11 13.30
N HIS A 6 -2.09 6.88 12.40
CA HIS A 6 -2.18 7.40 11.03
C HIS A 6 -3.37 6.78 10.27
N TYR A 7 -3.60 5.48 10.41
CA TYR A 7 -4.76 4.80 9.83
C TYR A 7 -6.09 5.32 10.42
N ILE A 8 -6.13 5.55 11.74
CA ILE A 8 -7.29 6.12 12.42
C ILE A 8 -7.54 7.57 11.97
N VAL A 9 -6.49 8.36 11.74
CA VAL A 9 -6.58 9.75 11.25
C VAL A 9 -7.15 9.83 9.83
N LEU A 10 -6.85 8.85 8.96
CA LEU A 10 -7.48 8.78 7.65
C LEU A 10 -9.01 8.64 7.80
N LYS A 11 -9.48 7.84 8.76
CA LYS A 11 -10.90 7.53 9.00
C LYS A 11 -11.74 8.67 9.60
N LYS A 12 -11.20 9.89 9.66
CA LYS A 12 -11.92 11.07 10.16
C LYS A 12 -12.92 11.58 9.11
N PRO A 13 -14.23 11.69 9.45
CA PRO A 13 -15.23 12.29 8.55
C PRO A 13 -14.80 13.69 8.13
N GLY A 14 -14.81 13.96 6.82
CA GLY A 14 -14.36 15.24 6.24
C GLY A 14 -12.90 15.30 5.81
N SER A 15 -12.09 14.26 6.05
CA SER A 15 -10.77 14.17 5.43
C SER A 15 -10.90 13.91 3.92
N LYS A 16 -10.08 14.55 3.07
CA LYS A 16 -10.03 14.26 1.62
C LYS A 16 -9.78 12.77 1.32
N ASN A 17 -9.23 12.03 2.30
CA ASN A 17 -8.91 10.61 2.20
C ASN A 17 -10.07 9.70 2.65
N TYR A 18 -11.15 10.22 3.27
CA TYR A 18 -12.27 9.43 3.79
C TYR A 18 -12.93 8.55 2.71
N ASN A 19 -13.04 9.07 1.48
CA ASN A 19 -13.60 8.35 0.33
C ASN A 19 -12.69 7.22 -0.21
N ASN A 20 -11.43 7.16 0.24
CA ASN A 20 -10.43 6.18 -0.18
C ASN A 20 -10.11 5.14 0.92
N ILE A 21 -10.99 5.02 1.93
CA ILE A 21 -10.85 4.05 3.00
C ILE A 21 -11.80 2.90 2.72
N PHE A 22 -11.21 1.75 2.41
CA PHE A 22 -11.95 0.53 2.15
C PHE A 22 -11.85 -0.41 3.34
N PRO A 23 -12.83 -1.31 3.51
CA PRO A 23 -12.72 -2.36 4.51
C PRO A 23 -11.39 -3.12 4.32
N PRO A 24 -10.82 -3.67 5.40
CA PRO A 24 -9.64 -4.51 5.30
C PRO A 24 -9.85 -5.64 4.30
N GLY A 25 -8.88 -5.83 3.42
CA GLY A 25 -8.83 -6.90 2.44
C GLY A 25 -7.39 -7.35 2.25
N ASN A 26 -7.20 -8.46 1.56
CA ASN A 26 -5.88 -9.00 1.28
C ASN A 26 -5.15 -8.28 0.12
N VAL A 27 -5.85 -7.40 -0.61
CA VAL A 27 -5.27 -6.59 -1.70
C VAL A 27 -5.05 -5.14 -1.26
N LEU A 28 -3.84 -4.65 -1.49
CA LEU A 28 -3.41 -3.28 -1.22
C LEU A 28 -3.20 -2.52 -2.54
N HIS A 29 -3.53 -1.23 -2.50
CA HIS A 29 -3.21 -0.27 -3.54
C HIS A 29 -1.99 0.56 -3.12
N LEU A 30 -1.03 0.64 -4.02
CA LEU A 30 0.23 1.33 -3.88
C LEU A 30 0.24 2.54 -4.82
N SER A 31 0.66 3.69 -4.32
CA SER A 31 0.79 4.90 -5.13
C SER A 31 2.00 5.73 -4.71
N ASN A 32 2.36 6.70 -5.57
CA ASN A 32 3.57 7.52 -5.42
C ASN A 32 4.86 6.69 -5.53
N ILE A 33 4.85 5.68 -6.40
CA ILE A 33 6.03 4.86 -6.71
C ILE A 33 6.91 5.63 -7.71
N PRO A 34 8.22 5.81 -7.45
CA PRO A 34 9.17 6.35 -8.43
C PRO A 34 9.23 5.49 -9.70
N THR A 35 9.51 6.11 -10.85
CA THR A 35 9.53 5.43 -12.15
C THR A 35 10.62 4.36 -12.26
N GLU A 36 11.68 4.52 -11.48
CA GLU A 36 12.86 3.68 -11.43
C GLU A 36 12.67 2.47 -10.49
N THR A 37 11.64 2.48 -9.64
CA THR A 37 11.35 1.39 -8.72
C THR A 37 10.84 0.17 -9.48
N SER A 38 11.53 -0.96 -9.29
CA SER A 38 11.16 -2.23 -9.92
C SER A 38 10.07 -2.96 -9.13
N GLU A 39 9.45 -3.97 -9.74
CA GLU A 39 8.54 -4.89 -9.02
C GLU A 39 9.27 -5.59 -7.87
N GLU A 40 10.52 -5.97 -8.09
CA GLU A 40 11.31 -6.71 -7.11
C GLU A 40 11.62 -5.87 -5.88
N ASP A 41 11.91 -4.57 -6.04
CA ASP A 41 12.08 -3.64 -4.93
C ASP A 41 10.83 -3.60 -4.04
N ILE A 42 9.65 -3.49 -4.67
CA ILE A 42 8.38 -3.47 -3.93
C ILE A 42 8.15 -4.83 -3.25
N ARG A 43 8.38 -5.94 -3.96
CA ARG A 43 8.22 -7.28 -3.37
C ARG A 43 9.14 -7.50 -2.18
N ASN A 44 10.38 -7.03 -2.23
CA ASN A 44 11.35 -7.13 -1.14
C ASN A 44 10.94 -6.32 0.09
N ILE A 45 10.22 -5.21 -0.10
CA ILE A 45 9.67 -4.44 1.02
C ILE A 45 8.49 -5.20 1.65
N PHE A 46 7.58 -5.75 0.86
CA PHE A 46 6.36 -6.39 1.37
C PHE A 46 6.57 -7.82 1.89
N SER A 47 7.58 -8.54 1.40
CA SER A 47 7.88 -9.91 1.83
C SER A 47 8.27 -10.01 3.31
N GLN A 48 8.72 -8.92 3.92
CA GLN A 48 9.01 -8.83 5.35
C GLN A 48 7.74 -8.93 6.23
N TYR A 49 6.56 -8.73 5.64
CA TYR A 49 5.28 -8.67 6.36
C TYR A 49 4.33 -9.81 5.97
N GLY A 50 4.76 -10.72 5.09
CA GLY A 50 3.96 -11.87 4.69
C GLY A 50 4.30 -12.41 3.30
N THR A 51 3.48 -13.34 2.84
CA THR A 51 3.62 -13.98 1.54
C THR A 51 2.86 -13.19 0.49
N ILE A 52 3.56 -12.78 -0.58
CA ILE A 52 2.95 -12.06 -1.71
C ILE A 52 2.40 -13.09 -2.70
N LYS A 53 1.10 -13.07 -2.93
CA LYS A 53 0.41 -13.93 -3.90
C LYS A 53 0.53 -13.39 -5.32
N ARG A 54 0.19 -12.11 -5.50
CA ARG A 54 0.14 -11.46 -6.80
C ARG A 54 0.61 -10.02 -6.69
N PHE A 55 1.18 -9.52 -7.77
CA PHE A 55 1.59 -8.13 -7.90
C PHE A 55 1.31 -7.68 -9.34
N LYS A 56 0.86 -6.44 -9.52
CA LYS A 56 0.63 -5.85 -10.83
C LYS A 56 0.83 -4.34 -10.78
N PHE A 57 1.74 -3.82 -11.63
CA PHE A 57 1.76 -2.40 -11.97
C PHE A 57 0.57 -2.01 -12.84
N PHE A 58 0.12 -0.76 -12.72
CA PHE A 58 -0.87 -0.23 -13.65
C PHE A 58 -0.19 0.12 -14.97
N GLU A 59 -0.65 -0.49 -16.06
CA GLU A 59 -0.05 -0.35 -17.39
C GLU A 59 -0.01 1.09 -17.89
N LYS A 60 -1.00 1.90 -17.50
CA LYS A 60 -1.10 3.33 -17.88
C LYS A 60 -0.36 4.27 -16.93
N ASP A 61 -0.04 3.82 -15.72
CA ASP A 61 0.63 4.63 -14.70
C ASP A 61 1.48 3.75 -13.77
N ARG A 62 2.76 3.61 -14.10
CA ARG A 62 3.72 2.84 -13.28
C ARG A 62 3.98 3.46 -11.90
N LYS A 63 3.41 4.62 -11.58
CA LYS A 63 3.43 5.19 -10.23
C LYS A 63 2.42 4.52 -9.30
N MET A 64 1.58 3.63 -9.83
CA MET A 64 0.58 2.86 -9.10
C MET A 64 0.72 1.36 -9.34
N ALA A 65 0.41 0.59 -8.30
CA ALA A 65 0.40 -0.87 -8.36
C ALA A 65 -0.65 -1.44 -7.41
N LEU A 66 -1.00 -2.70 -7.65
CA LEU A 66 -1.70 -3.52 -6.68
C LEU A 66 -0.79 -4.66 -6.22
N ILE A 67 -0.92 -5.01 -4.95
CA ILE A 67 -0.26 -6.16 -4.35
C ILE A 67 -1.26 -6.95 -3.52
N GLU A 68 -1.28 -8.27 -3.68
CA GLU A 68 -2.10 -9.18 -2.89
C GLU A 68 -1.22 -9.99 -1.95
N MET A 69 -1.53 -9.90 -0.66
CA MET A 69 -0.95 -10.72 0.39
C MET A 69 -1.78 -12.00 0.58
N ASP A 70 -1.18 -13.01 1.20
CA ASP A 70 -1.84 -14.30 1.44
C ASP A 70 -3.04 -14.18 2.40
N THR A 71 -2.92 -13.34 3.44
CA THR A 71 -4.01 -13.10 4.40
C THR A 71 -4.29 -11.62 4.62
N ILE A 72 -5.46 -11.31 5.19
CA ILE A 72 -5.86 -9.94 5.53
C ILE A 72 -4.92 -9.37 6.62
N GLU A 73 -4.49 -10.19 7.58
CA GLU A 73 -3.57 -9.80 8.64
C GLU A 73 -2.20 -9.39 8.08
N GLN A 74 -1.70 -10.13 7.09
CA GLN A 74 -0.46 -9.79 6.39
C GLN A 74 -0.61 -8.49 5.59
N ALA A 75 -1.77 -8.26 4.96
CA ALA A 75 -2.06 -7.00 4.28
C ALA A 75 -2.15 -5.81 5.26
N ILE A 76 -2.76 -6.00 6.43
CA ILE A 76 -2.77 -5.00 7.51
C ILE A 76 -1.35 -4.69 7.97
N ALA A 77 -0.54 -5.72 8.23
CA ALA A 77 0.85 -5.57 8.64
C ALA A 77 1.69 -4.84 7.58
N GLY A 78 1.55 -5.22 6.31
CA GLY A 78 2.17 -4.55 5.16
C GLY A 78 1.76 -3.09 5.10
N LEU A 79 0.47 -2.77 5.14
CA LEU A 79 -0.02 -1.39 5.11
C LEU A 79 0.56 -0.56 6.25
N ILE A 80 0.43 -1.02 7.50
CA ILE A 80 0.89 -0.26 8.67
C ILE A 80 2.39 0.01 8.57
N ASN A 81 3.18 -0.97 8.12
CA ASN A 81 4.62 -0.86 8.19
C ASN A 81 5.30 -0.24 6.95
N THR A 82 4.62 -0.23 5.81
CA THR A 82 5.17 0.29 4.55
C THR A 82 4.54 1.61 4.12
N HIS A 83 3.43 2.03 4.75
CA HIS A 83 2.90 3.36 4.52
C HIS A 83 3.92 4.43 4.95
N ASN A 84 4.15 5.39 4.06
CA ASN A 84 5.18 6.42 4.19
C ASN A 84 6.64 5.89 4.14
N TYR A 85 6.86 4.70 3.57
CA TYR A 85 8.21 4.20 3.29
C TYR A 85 8.90 5.07 2.23
N ARG A 86 10.13 5.49 2.47
CA ARG A 86 10.88 6.35 1.54
C ARG A 86 11.50 5.51 0.43
N LEU A 87 10.98 5.62 -0.79
CA LEU A 87 11.50 4.90 -1.97
C LEU A 87 12.59 5.70 -2.69
N ALA A 88 12.50 7.03 -2.69
CA ALA A 88 13.50 7.94 -3.24
C ALA A 88 13.49 9.26 -2.47
N ASP A 89 14.36 10.20 -2.85
CA ASP A 89 14.37 11.54 -2.27
C ASP A 89 13.01 12.22 -2.43
N SER A 90 12.42 12.65 -1.32
CA SER A 90 11.07 13.23 -1.20
C SER A 90 9.88 12.32 -1.59
N MET A 91 10.10 11.12 -2.14
CA MET A 91 9.03 10.21 -2.56
C MET A 91 8.75 9.13 -1.51
N HIS A 92 7.59 9.26 -0.86
CA HIS A 92 7.10 8.34 0.16
C HIS A 92 5.97 7.48 -0.40
N LEU A 93 6.10 6.16 -0.29
CA LEU A 93 5.11 5.18 -0.70
C LEU A 93 3.81 5.40 0.07
N ARG A 94 2.69 5.42 -0.66
CA ARG A 94 1.35 5.49 -0.08
C ARG A 94 0.66 4.16 -0.28
N VAL A 95 0.18 3.60 0.83
CA VAL A 95 -0.47 2.29 0.88
C VAL A 95 -1.88 2.42 1.45
N SER A 96 -2.87 1.85 0.77
CA SER A 96 -4.26 1.75 1.20
C SER A 96 -4.80 0.36 0.88
N PHE A 97 -5.93 -0.04 1.47
CA PHE A 97 -6.68 -1.17 0.94
C PHE A 97 -7.16 -0.86 -0.50
N SER A 98 -7.40 -1.89 -1.29
CA SER A 98 -7.95 -1.78 -2.64
C SER A 98 -9.45 -2.12 -2.65
N LYS A 99 -10.24 -1.46 -3.50
CA LYS A 99 -11.60 -1.91 -3.86
C LYS A 99 -11.58 -3.09 -4.84
N SER A 100 -10.53 -3.13 -5.66
CA SER A 100 -10.39 -4.08 -6.76
C SER A 100 -9.63 -5.30 -6.30
N LYS A 101 -10.06 -6.47 -6.78
CA LYS A 101 -9.26 -7.69 -6.73
C LYS A 101 -8.19 -7.61 -7.83
N LEU A 102 -7.02 -8.20 -7.59
CA LEU A 102 -6.12 -8.58 -8.69
C LEU A 102 -6.71 -9.73 -9.48
#